data_AF-A0A529JNM9-F1
#
_entry.id   AF-A0A529JNM9-F1
#
_cell.length_a   1.000
_cell.length_b   1.000
_cell.length_c   1.000
_cell.angle_alpha   90.00
_cell.angle_beta   90.00
_cell.angle_gamma   90.00
#
_symmetry.space_group_name_H-M   'P 1'
#
loop_
_entity.id
_entity.type
_entity.pdbx_description
1 polymer ?
#
loop_
_entity_poly.entity_id
_entity_poly.type
_entity_poly.pdbx_seq_one_letter_code
_entity_poly.pdbx_strand_id
1 'polypeptide(L)' 'ELGAGTGVITRAILERGIQPHRLTSVEYSKEFYDGLVRRFPGVDFRLGNAYALEEILGERREKFDCVISAV' A
#
# COMPACT_ATOMS: atom_id res chain seq x y z
N GLU A 1 3.91 1.76 1.56
CA GLU A 1 3.23 1.79 2.88
C GLU A 1 3.07 0.35 3.35
N LEU A 2 3.44 0.06 4.60
CA LEU A 2 3.33 -1.26 5.20
C LEU A 2 2.19 -1.24 6.22
N GLY A 3 1.07 -1.88 5.89
CA GLY A 3 -0.17 -1.85 6.68
C GLY A 3 -1.03 -0.65 6.32
N ALA A 4 -1.85 -0.77 5.27
CA ALA A 4 -2.76 0.29 4.87
C ALA A 4 -3.92 0.50 5.87
N GLY A 5 -4.36 -0.58 6.51
CA GLY A 5 -5.47 -0.62 7.45
C GLY A 5 -6.72 0.08 6.91
N THR A 6 -7.17 1.11 7.62
CA THR A 6 -8.36 1.88 7.22
C THR A 6 -8.09 2.87 6.08
N GLY A 7 -6.84 3.07 5.66
CA GLY A 7 -6.43 3.97 4.56
C GLY A 7 -6.21 5.43 4.98
N VAL A 8 -6.07 5.70 6.28
CA VAL A 8 -5.79 7.06 6.80
C VAL A 8 -4.42 7.55 6.32
N ILE A 9 -3.39 6.72 6.44
CA ILE A 9 -2.04 7.06 5.99
C ILE A 9 -1.96 7.10 4.46
N THR A 10 -2.59 6.14 3.77
CA THR A 10 -2.74 6.18 2.30
C THR A 10 -3.27 7.52 1.82
N ARG A 11 -4.38 8.01 2.41
CA ARG A 11 -4.96 9.33 2.07
C ARG A 11 -3.99 10.47 2.33
N ALA A 12 -3.33 10.49 3.49
CA ALA A 12 -2.38 11.55 3.84
C ALA A 12 -1.17 11.58 2.88
N ILE A 13 -0.70 10.43 2.39
CA ILE A 13 0.35 10.35 1.37
C ILE A 13 -0.13 10.97 0.06
N LEU A 14 -1.34 10.64 -0.40
CA LEU A 14 -1.90 11.18 -1.64
C LEU A 14 -2.16 12.68 -1.55
N GLU A 15 -2.62 13.20 -0.41
CA GLU A 15 -2.81 14.63 -0.14
C GLU A 15 -1.51 15.45 -0.23
N ARG A 16 -0.34 14.80 -0.08
CA ARG A 16 0.98 15.43 -0.33
C ARG A 16 1.34 15.55 -1.81
N GLY A 17 0.48 15.10 -2.72
CA GLY A 17 0.68 15.18 -4.17
C GLY A 17 1.41 13.98 -4.77
N ILE A 18 1.60 12.90 -4.02
CA ILE A 18 2.11 11.64 -4.58
C ILE A 18 1.04 11.03 -5.48
N GLN A 19 1.41 10.73 -6.72
CA GLN A 19 0.49 10.11 -7.68
C GLN A 19 0.13 8.69 -7.21
N PRO A 20 -1.15 8.25 -7.32
CA PRO A 20 -1.60 6.95 -6.82
C PRO A 20 -0.72 5.76 -7.27
N HIS A 21 -0.34 5.72 -8.56
CA HIS A 21 0.46 4.63 -9.11
C HIS A 21 1.92 4.61 -8.64
N ARG A 22 2.36 5.64 -7.90
CA ARG A 22 3.67 5.68 -7.23
C ARG A 22 3.62 5.22 -5.78
N LEU A 23 2.44 4.85 -5.28
CA LEU A 23 2.24 4.30 -3.94
C LEU A 23 1.90 2.82 -4.05
N THR A 24 2.79 1.97 -3.53
CA THR A 24 2.50 0.57 -3.23
C THR A 24 2.17 0.43 -1.75
N SER A 25 1.08 -0.26 -1.43
CA SER A 25 0.64 -0.47 -0.05
C SER A 25 0.23 -1.92 0.20
N VAL A 26 0.71 -2.49 1.31
CA VAL A 26 0.41 -3.87 1.69
C VAL A 26 -0.64 -3.89 2.78
N GLU A 27 -1.66 -4.74 2.63
CA GLU A 27 -2.71 -4.94 3.61
C GLU A 27 -2.99 -6.42 3.82
N TYR A 28 -3.08 -6.87 5.07
CA TYR A 28 -3.30 -8.27 5.40
C TYR A 28 -4.79 -8.65 5.40
N SER A 29 -5.67 -7.76 5.88
CA SER A 29 -7.11 -8.00 5.96
C SER A 29 -7.78 -7.83 4.60
N LYS A 30 -8.41 -8.91 4.12
CA LYS A 30 -9.21 -8.88 2.88
C LYS A 30 -10.32 -7.84 2.91
N GLU A 31 -10.96 -7.68 4.06
CA GLU A 31 -12.06 -6.73 4.25
C GLU A 31 -11.57 -5.28 4.04
N PHE A 32 -10.45 -4.92 4.65
CA PHE A 32 -9.86 -3.59 4.45
C PHE A 32 -9.34 -3.41 3.03
N TYR A 33 -8.66 -4.40 2.49
CA TYR A 33 -8.15 -4.40 1.11
C TYR A 33 -9.24 -4.05 0.10
N ASP A 34 -10.41 -4.70 0.17
CA ASP A 34 -11.50 -4.45 -0.78
C ASP A 34 -12.03 -3.01 -0.69
N GLY A 35 -12.12 -2.47 0.53
CA GLY A 35 -12.48 -1.08 0.75
C GLY A 35 -11.41 -0.10 0.24
N LEU A 36 -10.13 -0.43 0.38
CA LEU A 36 -9.00 0.39 -0.07
C LEU A 36 -8.96 0.50 -1.60
N VAL A 37 -9.04 -0.63 -2.31
CA VAL A 37 -9.02 -0.66 -3.78
C VAL A 37 -10.16 0.16 -4.38
N ARG A 38 -11.35 0.13 -3.76
CA ARG A 38 -12.50 0.94 -4.18
C ARG A 38 -12.32 2.43 -3.90
N ARG A 39 -11.75 2.79 -2.74
CA ARG A 39 -11.63 4.19 -2.29
C ARG A 39 -10.48 4.94 -2.95
N PHE A 40 -9.38 4.25 -3.28
CA PHE A 40 -8.18 4.87 -3.84
C PHE A 40 -7.80 4.18 -5.17
N PRO A 41 -8.60 4.36 -6.23
CA PRO A 41 -8.30 3.78 -7.52
C PRO A 41 -6.92 4.26 -8.02
N GLY A 42 -6.14 3.32 -8.55
CA GLY A 42 -4.80 3.58 -9.08
C GLY A 42 -3.65 3.45 -8.07
N VAL A 43 -3.93 3.28 -6.78
CA VAL A 43 -2.92 2.84 -5.81
C VAL A 43 -2.66 1.34 -5.99
N ASP A 44 -1.40 0.94 -5.93
CA ASP A 44 -1.00 -0.47 -5.99
C ASP A 44 -1.16 -1.12 -4.61
N PHE A 45 -2.40 -1.51 -4.28
CA PHE A 45 -2.65 -2.31 -3.09
C PHE A 45 -2.29 -3.77 -3.31
N ARG A 46 -1.62 -4.37 -2.34
CA ARG A 46 -1.30 -5.79 -2.32
C ARG A 46 -1.89 -6.44 -1.07
N LEU A 47 -2.69 -7.47 -1.29
CA LEU A 47 -3.20 -8.30 -0.20
C LEU A 47 -2.12 -9.27 0.26
N GLY A 48 -1.73 -9.20 1.52
CA GLY A 48 -0.90 -10.21 2.16
C GLY A 48 -0.08 -9.69 3.34
N ASN A 49 0.91 -10.48 3.74
CA ASN A 49 1.69 -10.24 4.94
C ASN A 49 2.88 -9.30 4.65
N ALA A 50 2.92 -8.14 5.30
CA ALA A 50 4.04 -7.20 5.19
C ALA A 50 5.37 -7.74 5.77
N TYR A 51 5.36 -8.84 6.52
CA TYR A 51 6.58 -9.55 6.92
C TYR A 51 7.14 -10.47 5.82
N ALA A 52 6.37 -10.76 4.77
CA ALA A 52 6.75 -11.63 3.65
C ALA A 52 6.82 -10.83 2.33
N LEU A 53 7.49 -9.67 2.33
CA LEU A 53 7.48 -8.75 1.18
C LEU A 53 8.03 -9.36 -0.12
N GLU A 54 8.93 -10.33 -0.03
CA GLU A 54 9.45 -11.02 -1.22
C GLU A 54 8.32 -11.72 -2.00
N GLU A 55 7.38 -12.34 -1.30
CA GLU A 55 6.20 -12.98 -1.91
C GLU A 55 5.24 -11.94 -2.50
N ILE A 56 5.08 -10.80 -1.82
CA ILE A 56 4.11 -9.76 -2.18
C ILE A 56 4.57 -8.91 -3.37
N LEU A 57 5.86 -8.58 -3.41
CA LEU A 57 6.46 -7.76 -4.46
C LEU A 57 6.88 -8.61 -5.66
N GLY A 58 7.13 -9.91 -5.46
CA GLY A 58 7.55 -10.84 -6.51
C GLY A 58 8.89 -10.45 -7.12
N GLU A 59 9.01 -10.58 -8.44
CA GLU A 59 10.25 -10.26 -9.17
C GLU A 59 10.51 -8.75 -9.33
N ARG A 60 9.62 -7.88 -8.86
CA ARG A 60 9.86 -6.43 -8.92
C ARG A 60 11.06 -6.07 -8.06
N ARG A 61 12.12 -5.62 -8.74
CA ARG A 61 13.35 -5.07 -8.16
C ARG A 61 13.36 -3.54 -8.28
N GLU A 62 12.22 -2.90 -8.05
CA GLU A 62 12.16 -1.43 -8.06
C GLU A 62 12.68 -0.86 -6.74
N LYS A 63 13.43 0.24 -6.82
CA LYS A 63 13.92 0.94 -5.64
C LYS A 63 12.81 1.87 -5.14
N PHE A 64 12.39 1.68 -3.90
CA PHE A 64 11.50 2.61 -3.23
C PHE A 64 12.30 3.80 -2.69
N ASP A 65 11.79 5.01 -2.88
CA ASP A 65 12.40 6.23 -2.33
C ASP A 65 12.20 6.33 -0.81
N CYS A 66 11.12 5.73 -0.28
CA CYS A 66 10.74 5.78 1.13
C CYS A 66 9.88 4.57 1.51
N VAL A 67 9.97 4.14 2.77
CA VAL A 67 9.07 3.16 3.39
C VAL A 67 8.41 3.80 4.60
N ILE A 68 7.08 3.74 4.64
CA ILE A 68 6.25 4.24 5.75
C ILE A 68 5.55 3.03 6.37
N SER A 69 5.66 2.89 7.69
CA SER A 69 4.93 1.91 8.50
C SER A 69 4.41 2.63 9.75
N ALA A 70 3.18 2.31 10.15
CA ALA A 70 2.52 2.87 11.31
C ALA A 70 1.72 1.77 12.02
N VAL A 71 1.55 1.92 13.34
CA VAL A 71 0.83 0.99 14.22
C VAL A 71 -0.55 1.52 14.54
#